data_AF-A0A929F8B1-F1
#
_entry.id   AF-A0A929F8B1-F1
#
_cell.length_a   1.000
_cell.length_b   1.000
_cell.length_c   1.000
_cell.angle_alpha   90.00
_cell.angle_beta   90.00
_cell.angle_gamma   90.00
#
_symmetry.space_group_name_H-M   'P 1'
#
loop_
_entity.id
_entity.type
_entity.pdbx_description
1 polymer ?
#
loop_
_entity_poly.entity_id
_entity_poly.type
_entity_poly.pdbx_seq_one_letter_code
_entity_poly.pdbx_strand_id
1 'polypeptide(L)'
;MPRHLVMRFIDTFSIATAVYKGSGKRFFVRLAEQLDIPTTEDKYDKNGEPCGERALTMDQLKDEIAENVGPQTLLILPEAKRLSTGIRYWLEDLINAGVRVCCFAAANPGKDIFLEMLEIELELPTDQIIRETMQAEAERLGLQLSQSRLAELQPLAGRNPMLARKVVRNERLGLNQEASPQHTQYVVVMPILIACLMAFGIVRFIGLGTRNQSLYIFGGTALVAGMTMKQLGQVRGARKRLGQ
;
A
#
# COMPACT_ATOMS: atom_id res chain seq x y z
N MET A 1 9.96 1.69 -9.60
CA MET A 1 9.91 0.34 -10.18
C MET A 1 11.32 -0.21 -10.32
N PRO A 2 11.52 -1.52 -10.08
CA PRO A 2 12.77 -2.16 -10.46
C PRO A 2 12.92 -2.11 -11.99
N ARG A 3 13.89 -1.34 -12.48
CA ARG A 3 14.18 -1.19 -13.93
C ARG A 3 14.42 -2.52 -14.65
N HIS A 4 14.82 -3.56 -13.91
CA HIS A 4 15.13 -4.89 -14.46
C HIS A 4 13.90 -5.67 -14.97
N LEU A 5 12.69 -5.47 -14.41
CA LEU A 5 11.50 -6.17 -14.88
C LEU A 5 10.98 -5.57 -16.18
N VAL A 6 11.05 -4.24 -16.32
CA VAL A 6 10.66 -3.54 -17.54
C VAL A 6 11.58 -3.94 -18.70
N MET A 7 12.89 -4.04 -18.46
CA MET A 7 13.87 -4.52 -19.46
C MET A 7 13.61 -5.93 -19.96
N ARG A 8 12.94 -6.79 -19.18
CA ARG A 8 12.72 -8.19 -19.55
C ARG A 8 11.52 -8.40 -20.49
N PHE A 9 10.63 -7.41 -20.60
CA PHE A 9 9.41 -7.47 -21.42
C PHE A 9 9.32 -6.36 -22.47
N ILE A 10 10.32 -5.47 -22.55
CA ILE A 10 10.40 -4.41 -23.56
C ILE A 10 10.38 -4.96 -24.98
N ASP A 11 10.95 -6.15 -25.21
CA ASP A 11 11.00 -6.77 -26.55
C ASP A 11 9.67 -7.40 -26.98
N THR A 12 8.66 -7.47 -26.10
CA THR A 12 7.39 -8.17 -26.36
C THR A 12 6.17 -7.27 -26.20
N PHE A 13 6.27 -6.22 -25.37
CA PHE A 13 5.16 -5.32 -25.09
C PHE A 13 5.58 -3.85 -25.18
N SER A 14 4.72 -3.03 -25.78
CA SER A 14 4.79 -1.58 -25.63
C SER A 14 4.20 -1.21 -24.27
N ILE A 15 5.04 -0.71 -23.37
CA ILE A 15 4.69 -0.47 -21.96
C ILE A 15 4.55 1.03 -21.72
N ALA A 16 3.40 1.46 -21.19
CA ALA A 16 3.20 2.84 -20.75
C ALA A 16 2.71 2.90 -19.30
N THR A 17 3.20 3.89 -18.56
CA THR A 17 2.84 4.12 -17.16
C THR A 17 2.42 5.56 -16.91
N ALA A 18 1.26 5.78 -16.27
CA ALA A 18 0.79 7.12 -15.93
C ALA A 18 0.11 7.18 -14.57
N VAL A 19 0.31 8.30 -13.88
CA VAL A 19 -0.31 8.60 -12.59
C VAL A 19 -1.22 9.80 -12.74
N TYR A 20 -2.51 9.63 -12.43
CA TYR A 20 -3.48 10.72 -12.48
C TYR A 20 -3.29 11.70 -11.32
N LYS A 21 -2.98 12.96 -11.65
CA LYS A 21 -2.76 14.06 -10.69
C LYS A 21 -3.75 15.22 -10.88
N GLY A 22 -5.00 14.91 -11.25
CA GLY A 22 -6.08 15.89 -11.37
C GLY A 22 -6.25 16.55 -12.75
N SER A 23 -5.33 16.32 -13.70
CA SER A 23 -5.45 16.79 -15.08
C SER A 23 -5.52 15.60 -16.04
N GLY A 24 -6.68 15.40 -16.67
CA GLY A 24 -6.91 14.34 -17.66
C GLY A 24 -6.04 14.51 -18.91
N LYS A 25 -5.98 15.72 -19.48
CA LYS A 25 -5.15 15.99 -20.67
C LYS A 25 -3.68 15.62 -20.45
N ARG A 26 -3.09 16.02 -19.31
CA ARG A 26 -1.70 15.64 -18.98
C ARG A 26 -1.50 14.14 -18.77
N PHE A 27 -2.54 13.44 -18.31
CA PHE A 27 -2.50 11.99 -18.15
C PHE A 27 -2.40 11.29 -19.50
N PHE A 28 -3.26 11.64 -20.47
CA PHE A 28 -3.26 11.05 -21.80
C PHE A 28 -2.03 11.43 -22.63
N VAL A 29 -1.58 12.69 -22.57
CA VAL A 29 -0.34 13.11 -23.25
C VAL A 29 0.84 12.25 -22.80
N ARG A 30 0.99 11.99 -21.50
CA ARG A 30 2.08 11.13 -20.98
C ARG A 30 1.99 9.68 -21.42
N LEU A 31 0.79 9.17 -21.67
CA LEU A 31 0.60 7.82 -22.20
C LEU A 31 1.00 7.78 -23.67
N ALA A 32 0.48 8.71 -24.47
CA ALA A 32 0.81 8.83 -25.88
C ALA A 32 2.33 9.00 -26.10
N GLU A 33 2.99 9.89 -25.36
CA GLU A 33 4.45 10.08 -25.42
C GLU A 33 5.25 8.81 -25.11
N GLN A 34 4.77 7.95 -24.20
CA GLN A 34 5.44 6.68 -23.86
C GLN A 34 5.19 5.57 -24.87
N LEU A 35 4.07 5.65 -25.58
CA LEU A 35 3.68 4.70 -26.63
C LEU A 35 4.16 5.14 -28.03
N ASP A 36 4.88 6.26 -28.11
CA ASP A 36 5.32 6.89 -29.36
C ASP A 36 4.15 7.27 -30.29
N ILE A 37 3.04 7.73 -29.69
CA ILE A 37 1.83 8.15 -30.40
C ILE A 37 1.82 9.67 -30.57
N PRO A 38 1.51 10.21 -31.76
CA PRO A 38 1.44 11.65 -31.99
C PRO A 38 0.49 12.37 -31.03
N THR A 39 0.94 13.50 -30.46
CA THR A 39 0.13 14.33 -29.54
C THR A 39 -0.27 15.69 -30.14
N THR A 40 0.27 15.98 -31.33
CA THR A 40 -0.01 17.17 -32.12
C THR A 40 -0.50 16.75 -33.51
N GLU A 41 -1.36 17.58 -34.08
CA GLU A 41 -1.88 17.44 -35.43
C GLU A 41 -1.49 18.69 -36.21
N ASP A 42 -1.15 18.52 -37.50
CA ASP A 42 -0.76 19.63 -38.36
C ASP A 42 -1.95 20.57 -38.56
N LYS A 43 -1.72 21.85 -38.27
CA LYS A 43 -2.70 22.92 -38.44
C LYS A 43 -2.60 23.45 -39.86
N TYR A 44 -3.63 23.22 -40.66
CA TYR A 44 -3.72 23.78 -42.01
C TYR A 44 -4.36 25.17 -41.98
N ASP A 45 -3.82 26.12 -42.76
CA ASP A 45 -4.46 27.42 -42.99
C ASP A 45 -5.63 27.29 -43.98
N LYS A 46 -6.39 28.38 -44.20
CA LYS A 46 -7.53 28.45 -45.15
C LYS A 46 -7.16 28.06 -46.59
N ASN A 47 -5.87 28.05 -46.92
CA ASN A 47 -5.34 27.69 -48.23
C ASN A 47 -4.82 26.23 -48.31
N GLY A 48 -4.94 25.44 -47.24
CA GLY A 48 -4.51 24.05 -47.21
C GLY A 48 -3.01 23.82 -46.98
N GLU A 49 -2.26 24.87 -46.63
CA GLU A 49 -0.82 24.76 -46.28
C GLU A 49 -0.63 24.56 -44.77
N PRO A 50 0.32 23.71 -44.33
CA PRO A 50 0.60 23.49 -42.91
C PRO A 50 1.22 24.75 -42.29
N CYS A 51 0.50 25.37 -41.37
CA CYS A 51 0.81 26.67 -40.76
C CYS A 51 1.22 26.53 -39.28
N GLY A 52 1.40 25.31 -38.77
CA GLY A 52 1.91 25.03 -37.42
C GLY A 52 1.35 23.75 -36.84
N GLU A 53 1.64 23.49 -35.56
CA GLU A 53 1.12 22.32 -34.85
C GLU A 53 0.00 22.71 -33.87
N ARG A 54 -1.07 21.90 -33.84
CA ARG A 54 -2.16 22.02 -32.86
C ARG A 54 -2.11 20.85 -31.89
N ALA A 55 -2.07 21.12 -30.59
CA ALA A 55 -2.13 20.07 -29.58
C ALA A 55 -3.53 19.42 -29.54
N LEU A 56 -3.56 18.09 -29.59
CA LEU A 56 -4.80 17.32 -29.54
C LEU A 56 -5.60 17.64 -28.26
N THR A 57 -6.93 17.59 -28.39
CA THR A 57 -7.84 17.68 -27.25
C THR A 57 -7.83 16.38 -26.44
N MET A 58 -8.41 16.39 -25.25
CA MET A 58 -8.44 15.19 -24.40
C MET A 58 -9.18 14.02 -25.07
N ASP A 59 -10.28 14.30 -25.78
CA ASP A 59 -11.06 13.25 -26.43
C ASP A 59 -10.36 12.75 -27.68
N GLN A 60 -9.79 13.63 -28.52
CA GLN A 60 -8.94 13.20 -29.63
C GLN A 60 -7.75 12.34 -29.18
N LEU A 61 -7.12 12.65 -28.03
CA LEU A 61 -6.05 11.82 -27.49
C LEU A 61 -6.52 10.42 -27.07
N LYS A 62 -7.77 10.28 -26.58
CA LYS A 62 -8.31 8.97 -26.21
C LYS A 62 -8.54 8.12 -27.44
N ASP A 63 -9.08 8.72 -28.48
CA ASP A 63 -9.40 8.05 -29.74
C ASP A 63 -8.09 7.64 -30.44
N GLU A 64 -7.14 8.56 -30.55
CA GLU A 64 -5.82 8.29 -31.13
C GLU A 64 -5.08 7.17 -30.38
N ILE A 65 -5.12 7.18 -29.04
CA ILE A 65 -4.53 6.09 -28.27
C ILE A 65 -5.28 4.79 -28.54
N ALA A 66 -6.62 4.80 -28.55
CA ALA A 66 -7.41 3.58 -28.78
C ALA A 66 -7.16 2.95 -30.15
N GLU A 67 -6.91 3.74 -31.19
CA GLU A 67 -6.61 3.26 -32.54
C GLU A 67 -5.19 2.67 -32.67
N ASN A 68 -4.23 3.18 -31.90
CA ASN A 68 -2.83 2.79 -31.98
C ASN A 68 -2.39 1.73 -30.94
N VAL A 69 -3.29 1.31 -30.06
CA VAL A 69 -3.00 0.27 -29.05
C VAL A 69 -3.63 -1.07 -29.42
N GLY A 70 -3.04 -2.15 -28.93
CA GLY A 70 -3.56 -3.48 -29.20
C GLY A 70 -3.11 -4.53 -28.19
N PRO A 71 -3.18 -5.83 -28.54
CA PRO A 71 -2.84 -6.93 -27.63
C PRO A 71 -1.38 -6.97 -27.18
N GLN A 72 -0.50 -6.20 -27.82
CA GLN A 72 0.91 -6.04 -27.43
C GLN A 72 1.15 -4.79 -26.56
N THR A 73 0.10 -4.09 -26.15
CA THR A 73 0.21 -2.93 -25.27
C THR A 73 -0.05 -3.33 -23.82
N LEU A 74 0.81 -2.90 -22.91
CA LEU A 74 0.66 -3.06 -21.47
C LEU A 74 0.60 -1.69 -20.79
N LEU A 75 -0.56 -1.35 -20.23
CA LEU A 75 -0.75 -0.13 -19.45
C LEU A 75 -0.57 -0.44 -17.97
N ILE A 76 0.33 0.30 -17.31
CA ILE A 76 0.58 0.18 -15.87
C ILE A 76 0.12 1.45 -15.16
N LEU A 77 -0.80 1.31 -14.20
CA LEU A 77 -1.45 2.42 -13.50
C LEU A 77 -1.16 2.35 -12.00
N PRO A 78 -0.11 3.04 -11.51
CA PRO A 78 0.37 2.91 -10.12
C PRO A 78 -0.58 3.41 -9.02
N GLU A 79 -1.57 4.25 -9.36
CA GLU A 79 -2.54 4.82 -8.42
C GLU A 79 -3.98 4.74 -8.97
N ALA A 80 -4.45 3.53 -9.24
CA ALA A 80 -5.72 3.30 -9.95
C ALA A 80 -6.96 3.86 -9.21
N LYS A 81 -6.91 3.97 -7.87
CA LYS A 81 -7.98 4.58 -7.05
C LYS A 81 -8.27 6.04 -7.43
N ARG A 82 -7.30 6.77 -7.98
CA ARG A 82 -7.47 8.19 -8.33
C ARG A 82 -8.07 8.41 -9.71
N LEU A 83 -8.21 7.38 -10.54
CA LEU A 83 -8.75 7.50 -11.89
C LEU A 83 -10.17 8.03 -11.82
N SER A 84 -10.51 8.98 -12.70
CA SER A 84 -11.87 9.48 -12.81
C SER A 84 -12.76 8.43 -13.48
N THR A 85 -14.08 8.53 -13.28
CA THR A 85 -15.04 7.62 -13.90
C THR A 85 -14.89 7.56 -15.42
N GLY A 86 -14.69 8.70 -16.09
CA GLY A 86 -14.50 8.74 -17.54
C GLY A 86 -13.22 8.03 -18.02
N ILE A 87 -12.15 8.05 -17.23
CA ILE A 87 -10.93 7.29 -17.57
C ILE A 87 -11.17 5.79 -17.36
N ARG A 88 -11.97 5.41 -16.37
CA ARG A 88 -12.30 3.99 -16.12
C ARG A 88 -13.13 3.39 -17.26
N TYR A 89 -14.17 4.08 -17.73
CA TYR A 89 -14.93 3.62 -18.90
C TYR A 89 -14.05 3.50 -20.16
N TRP A 90 -13.19 4.49 -20.41
CA TRP A 90 -12.24 4.39 -21.53
C TRP A 90 -11.28 3.19 -21.40
N LEU A 91 -10.83 2.85 -20.18
CA LEU A 91 -10.01 1.66 -19.97
C LEU A 91 -10.80 0.35 -20.18
N GLU A 92 -12.10 0.34 -19.90
CA GLU A 92 -12.99 -0.79 -20.18
C GLU A 92 -13.01 -1.10 -21.67
N ASP A 93 -13.18 -0.07 -22.51
CA ASP A 93 -13.14 -0.18 -23.96
C ASP A 93 -11.79 -0.73 -24.45
N LEU A 94 -10.68 -0.28 -23.87
CA LEU A 94 -9.34 -0.78 -24.21
C LEU A 94 -9.13 -2.24 -23.80
N ILE A 95 -9.62 -2.64 -22.63
CA ILE A 95 -9.54 -4.04 -22.16
C ILE A 95 -10.33 -4.94 -23.13
N ASN A 96 -11.51 -4.49 -23.56
CA ASN A 96 -12.33 -5.19 -24.55
C ASN A 96 -11.64 -5.27 -25.94
N ALA A 97 -10.85 -4.26 -26.30
CA ALA A 97 -10.01 -4.27 -27.50
C ALA A 97 -8.76 -5.20 -27.36
N GLY A 98 -8.53 -5.79 -26.19
CA GLY A 98 -7.46 -6.75 -25.93
C GLY A 98 -6.20 -6.15 -25.31
N VAL A 99 -6.21 -4.86 -24.92
CA VAL A 99 -5.08 -4.23 -24.23
C VAL A 99 -4.93 -4.80 -22.82
N ARG A 100 -3.70 -5.10 -22.41
CA ARG A 100 -3.43 -5.55 -21.05
C ARG A 100 -3.31 -4.36 -20.10
N VAL A 101 -4.09 -4.36 -19.02
CA VAL A 101 -4.07 -3.29 -18.02
C VAL A 101 -3.69 -3.84 -16.65
N CYS A 102 -2.69 -3.23 -16.01
CA CYS A 102 -2.23 -3.56 -14.67
C CYS A 102 -2.43 -2.36 -13.74
N CYS A 103 -3.36 -2.51 -12.79
CA CYS A 103 -3.73 -1.48 -11.84
C CYS A 103 -3.14 -1.76 -10.46
N PHE A 104 -2.47 -0.76 -9.87
CA PHE A 104 -2.05 -0.81 -8.47
C PHE A 104 -2.94 0.09 -7.63
N ALA A 105 -3.47 -0.45 -6.53
CA ALA A 105 -4.25 0.29 -5.56
C ALA A 105 -3.93 -0.20 -4.14
N ALA A 106 -3.98 0.69 -3.15
CA ALA A 106 -3.82 0.31 -1.75
C ALA A 106 -5.01 -0.48 -1.19
N ALA A 107 -6.19 -0.31 -1.81
CA ALA A 107 -7.39 -1.08 -1.55
C ALA A 107 -8.23 -1.08 -2.83
N ASN A 108 -8.82 -2.23 -3.18
CA ASN A 108 -9.69 -2.35 -4.34
C ASN A 108 -10.91 -1.42 -4.17
N PRO A 109 -11.18 -0.49 -5.12
CA PRO A 109 -12.37 0.35 -5.08
C PRO A 109 -13.69 -0.42 -5.22
N GLY A 110 -13.66 -1.65 -5.76
CA GLY A 110 -14.83 -2.53 -5.90
C GLY A 110 -15.93 -1.98 -6.80
N LYS A 111 -15.56 -1.29 -7.89
CA LYS A 111 -16.49 -0.62 -8.82
C LYS A 111 -15.93 -0.61 -10.25
N ASP A 112 -16.81 -0.45 -11.23
CA ASP A 112 -16.48 -0.28 -12.66
C ASP A 112 -15.50 -1.39 -13.13
N ILE A 113 -14.47 -1.04 -13.91
CA ILE A 113 -13.44 -1.96 -14.40
C ILE A 113 -12.81 -2.86 -13.32
N PHE A 114 -12.78 -2.42 -12.06
CA PHE A 114 -12.13 -3.19 -11.00
C PHE A 114 -12.93 -4.44 -10.59
N LEU A 115 -14.20 -4.56 -10.99
CA LEU A 115 -15.02 -5.75 -10.73
C LEU A 115 -14.67 -6.92 -11.64
N GLU A 116 -14.18 -6.64 -12.85
CA GLU A 116 -13.87 -7.65 -13.86
C GLU A 116 -12.38 -8.02 -13.89
N MET A 117 -11.53 -7.18 -13.29
CA MET A 117 -10.09 -7.41 -13.21
C MET A 117 -9.76 -8.52 -12.19
N LEU A 118 -8.74 -9.33 -12.53
CA LEU A 118 -8.15 -10.27 -11.59
C LEU A 118 -7.50 -9.51 -10.42
N GLU A 119 -7.96 -9.80 -9.21
CA GLU A 119 -7.38 -9.25 -7.98
C GLU A 119 -6.22 -10.12 -7.50
N ILE A 120 -5.07 -9.48 -7.29
CA ILE A 120 -3.88 -10.10 -6.70
C ILE A 120 -3.50 -9.29 -5.47
N GLU A 121 -3.70 -9.88 -4.29
CA GLU A 121 -3.25 -9.27 -3.04
C GLU A 121 -1.74 -9.47 -2.87
N LEU A 122 -1.01 -8.37 -2.68
CA LEU A 122 0.42 -8.41 -2.40
C LEU A 122 0.65 -8.61 -0.90
N GLU A 123 1.35 -9.68 -0.56
CA GLU A 123 1.78 -9.90 0.82
C GLU A 123 2.81 -8.84 1.25
N LEU A 124 2.77 -8.51 2.54
CA LEU A 124 3.79 -7.64 3.12
C LEU A 124 5.17 -8.31 3.02
N PRO A 125 6.24 -7.56 2.73
CA PRO A 125 7.61 -8.10 2.71
C PRO A 125 7.95 -8.81 4.02
N THR A 126 8.69 -9.91 3.93
CA THR A 126 9.17 -10.62 5.11
C THR A 126 10.22 -9.80 5.86
N ASP A 127 10.39 -10.09 7.14
CA ASP A 127 11.39 -9.45 8.00
C ASP A 127 12.82 -9.60 7.46
N GLN A 128 13.09 -10.71 6.78
CA GLN A 128 14.36 -10.94 6.10
C GLN A 128 14.60 -9.92 4.98
N ILE A 129 13.62 -9.70 4.10
CA ILE A 129 13.71 -8.72 3.00
C ILE A 129 13.89 -7.30 3.55
N ILE A 130 13.26 -6.99 4.69
CA ILE A 130 13.45 -5.71 5.37
C ILE A 130 14.89 -5.57 5.86
N ARG A 131 15.44 -6.59 6.50
CA ARG A 131 16.83 -6.57 6.97
C ARG A 131 17.83 -6.42 5.83
N GLU A 132 17.63 -7.14 4.73
CA GLU A 132 18.42 -7.00 3.50
C GLU A 132 18.32 -5.58 2.92
N THR A 133 17.12 -5.00 2.92
CA THR A 133 16.90 -3.62 2.47
C THR A 133 17.62 -2.60 3.36
N MET A 134 17.63 -2.82 4.68
CA MET A 134 18.34 -1.96 5.64
C MET A 134 19.86 -2.07 5.46
N GLN A 135 20.37 -3.27 5.30
CA GLN A 135 21.79 -3.54 5.05
C GLN A 135 22.25 -2.87 3.75
N ALA A 136 21.52 -3.07 2.65
CA ALA A 136 21.83 -2.47 1.36
C ALA A 136 21.79 -0.92 1.41
N GLU A 137 20.86 -0.35 2.17
CA GLU A 137 20.80 1.10 2.37
C GLU A 137 21.97 1.61 3.22
N ALA A 138 22.37 0.88 4.26
CA ALA A 138 23.49 1.22 5.11
C ALA A 138 24.81 1.22 4.33
N GLU A 139 25.05 0.17 3.53
CA GLU A 139 26.19 0.07 2.62
C GLU A 139 26.22 1.23 1.62
N ARG A 140 25.07 1.56 1.00
CA ARG A 140 24.96 2.69 0.09
C ARG A 140 25.31 4.03 0.75
N LEU A 141 25.05 4.15 2.05
CA LEU A 141 25.36 5.34 2.83
C LEU A 141 26.77 5.29 3.46
N GLY A 142 27.55 4.23 3.24
CA GLY A 142 28.86 4.03 3.88
C GLY A 142 28.77 3.84 5.40
N LEU A 143 27.61 3.45 5.91
CA LEU A 143 27.36 3.23 7.33
C LEU A 143 27.57 1.74 7.64
N GLN A 144 28.56 1.41 8.45
CA GLN A 144 28.73 0.04 8.94
C GLN A 144 27.82 -0.17 10.15
N LEU A 145 26.69 -0.85 9.94
CA LEU A 145 25.80 -1.27 11.01
C LEU A 145 26.13 -2.70 11.45
N SER A 146 26.26 -2.90 12.75
CA SER A 146 26.34 -4.25 13.31
C SER A 146 24.97 -4.94 13.23
N GLN A 147 24.96 -6.28 13.23
CA GLN A 147 23.73 -7.07 13.25
C GLN A 147 22.85 -6.74 14.48
N SER A 148 23.47 -6.44 15.62
CA SER A 148 22.76 -5.99 16.83
C SER A 148 22.03 -4.67 16.59
N ARG A 149 22.69 -3.69 15.98
CA ARG A 149 22.09 -2.38 15.73
C ARG A 149 20.98 -2.45 14.68
N LEU A 150 21.12 -3.31 13.67
CA LEU A 150 20.04 -3.58 12.71
C LEU A 150 18.82 -4.20 13.37
N ALA A 151 19.02 -5.14 14.31
CA ALA A 151 17.92 -5.74 15.06
C ALA A 151 17.18 -4.73 15.94
N GLU A 152 17.87 -3.74 16.51
CA GLU A 152 17.24 -2.64 17.27
C GLU A 152 16.42 -1.69 16.37
N LEU A 153 16.88 -1.46 15.14
CA LEU A 153 16.23 -0.55 14.19
C LEU A 153 15.07 -1.21 13.42
N GLN A 154 15.09 -2.53 13.25
CA GLN A 154 14.11 -3.27 12.47
C GLN A 154 12.66 -3.09 12.98
N PRO A 155 12.36 -3.11 14.30
CA PRO A 155 11.03 -2.81 14.82
C PRO A 155 10.51 -1.41 14.46
N LEU A 156 11.41 -0.42 14.30
CA LEU A 156 11.04 0.95 13.91
C LEU A 156 10.58 1.02 12.44
N ALA A 157 11.13 0.15 11.60
CA ALA A 157 10.79 0.06 10.18
C ALA A 157 9.49 -0.74 9.93
N GLY A 158 9.23 -1.75 10.77
CA GLY A 158 8.17 -2.74 10.52
C GLY A 158 8.36 -3.46 9.17
N ARG A 159 7.26 -3.97 8.59
CA ARG A 159 7.27 -4.66 7.29
C ARG A 159 7.20 -3.70 6.09
N ASN A 160 7.83 -2.53 6.18
CA ASN A 160 7.80 -1.50 5.13
C ASN A 160 9.22 -1.14 4.64
N PRO A 161 9.60 -1.49 3.39
CA PRO A 161 10.92 -1.21 2.83
C PRO A 161 11.27 0.29 2.77
N MET A 162 10.28 1.18 2.61
CA MET A 162 10.52 2.63 2.56
C MET A 162 10.82 3.20 3.95
N LEU A 163 10.11 2.72 4.98
CA LEU A 163 10.44 3.07 6.36
C LEU A 163 11.79 2.50 6.76
N ALA A 164 12.12 1.28 6.35
CA ALA A 164 13.42 0.67 6.57
C ALA A 164 14.58 1.56 6.08
N ARG A 165 14.50 2.07 4.85
CA ARG A 165 15.51 3.00 4.33
C ARG A 165 15.54 4.32 5.09
N LYS A 166 14.38 4.84 5.47
CA LYS A 166 14.28 6.09 6.25
C LYS A 166 14.91 5.95 7.64
N VAL A 167 14.68 4.83 8.33
CA VAL A 167 15.25 4.56 9.65
C VAL A 167 16.78 4.51 9.57
N VAL A 168 17.34 3.84 8.56
CA VAL A 168 18.80 3.80 8.35
C VAL A 168 19.37 5.19 8.02
N ARG A 169 18.67 6.00 7.22
CA ARG A 169 19.08 7.40 6.97
C ARG A 169 19.05 8.24 8.24
N ASN A 170 18.01 8.09 9.05
CA ASN A 170 17.89 8.78 10.33
C ASN A 170 18.99 8.36 11.31
N GLU A 171 19.41 7.09 11.26
CA GLU A 171 20.51 6.57 12.08
C GLU A 171 21.81 7.28 11.78
N ARG A 172 22.13 7.44 10.49
CA ARG A 172 23.32 8.19 10.05
C ARG A 172 23.32 9.64 10.56
N LEU A 173 22.13 10.24 10.71
CA LEU A 173 21.96 11.61 11.22
C LEU A 173 21.90 11.68 12.76
N GLY A 174 21.96 10.53 13.47
CA GLY A 174 21.86 10.47 14.92
C GLY A 174 20.44 10.68 15.48
N LEU A 175 19.41 10.67 14.64
CA LEU A 175 18.04 11.07 14.99
C LEU A 175 17.18 9.94 15.60
N ASN A 176 17.68 8.70 15.66
CA ASN A 176 16.90 7.57 16.16
C ASN A 176 17.00 7.36 17.68
N GLN A 177 17.80 8.15 18.41
CA GLN A 177 17.93 8.01 19.87
C GLN A 177 16.62 8.34 20.61
N GLU A 178 15.74 9.14 19.99
CA GLU A 178 14.45 9.57 20.56
C GLU A 178 13.23 9.08 19.75
N ALA A 179 13.44 8.29 18.68
CA ALA A 179 12.37 7.89 17.78
C ALA A 179 11.54 6.75 18.39
N SER A 180 10.38 7.09 18.95
CA SER A 180 9.38 6.11 19.39
C SER A 180 8.95 5.21 18.22
N PRO A 181 8.78 3.88 18.42
CA PRO A 181 8.37 2.95 17.36
C PRO A 181 7.09 3.40 16.67
N GLN A 182 7.14 3.68 15.36
CA GLN A 182 5.97 4.07 14.56
C GLN A 182 4.99 2.92 14.31
N HIS A 183 5.42 1.68 14.56
CA HIS A 183 4.57 0.50 14.47
C HIS A 183 4.45 -0.15 15.84
N THR A 184 3.30 0.05 16.49
CA THR A 184 2.91 -0.81 17.60
C THR A 184 2.37 -2.08 16.97
N GLN A 185 3.21 -3.12 16.87
CA GLN A 185 2.73 -4.46 16.58
C GLN A 185 1.82 -4.85 17.75
N TYR A 186 0.51 -4.69 17.55
CA TYR A 186 -0.49 -5.14 18.52
C TYR A 186 -0.44 -6.66 18.56
N VAL A 187 0.38 -7.21 19.44
CA VAL A 187 0.17 -8.58 19.90
C VAL A 187 -1.23 -8.58 20.52
N VAL A 188 -2.15 -9.32 19.92
CA VAL A 188 -3.53 -9.40 20.41
C VAL A 188 -3.51 -10.27 21.68
N VAL A 189 -3.15 -9.68 22.83
CA VAL A 189 -3.05 -10.36 24.14
C VAL A 189 -4.45 -10.68 24.73
N MET A 190 -5.51 -10.14 24.12
CA MET A 190 -6.90 -10.27 24.59
C MET A 190 -7.36 -11.73 24.81
N PRO A 191 -7.08 -12.72 23.93
CA PRO A 191 -7.48 -14.11 24.13
C PRO A 191 -6.86 -14.73 25.39
N ILE A 192 -5.59 -14.41 25.66
CA ILE A 192 -4.85 -14.90 26.83
C ILE A 192 -5.47 -14.34 28.11
N LEU A 193 -5.80 -13.05 28.15
CA LEU A 193 -6.46 -12.43 29.30
C LEU A 193 -7.86 -13.00 29.56
N ILE A 194 -8.64 -13.27 28.51
CA ILE A 194 -9.97 -13.88 28.64
C ILE A 194 -9.85 -15.31 29.17
N ALA A 195 -8.87 -16.09 28.71
CA ALA A 195 -8.62 -17.44 29.20
C ALA A 195 -8.28 -17.46 30.71
N CYS A 196 -7.42 -16.56 31.17
CA CYS A 196 -7.09 -16.42 32.59
C CYS A 196 -8.31 -16.04 33.44
N LEU A 197 -9.17 -15.12 32.96
CA LEU A 197 -10.40 -14.76 33.65
C LEU A 197 -11.37 -15.94 33.76
N MET A 198 -11.53 -16.73 32.68
CA MET A 198 -12.37 -17.93 32.70
C MET A 198 -11.85 -18.98 33.69
N ALA A 199 -10.54 -19.12 33.85
CA ALA A 199 -9.95 -20.03 34.85
C ALA A 199 -10.35 -19.64 36.29
N PHE A 200 -10.37 -18.35 36.64
CA PHE A 200 -10.87 -17.89 37.94
C PHE A 200 -12.37 -18.13 38.11
N GLY A 201 -13.15 -18.02 37.02
CA GLY A 201 -14.55 -18.41 36.99
C GLY A 201 -14.75 -19.90 37.32
N ILE A 202 -13.92 -20.78 36.75
CA ILE A 202 -13.96 -22.22 37.02
C ILE A 202 -13.62 -22.51 38.49
N VAL A 203 -12.57 -21.89 39.04
CA VAL A 203 -12.18 -22.03 40.46
C VAL A 203 -13.34 -21.64 41.39
N ARG A 204 -14.08 -20.58 41.05
CA ARG A 204 -15.28 -20.18 41.78
C ARG A 204 -16.37 -21.26 41.75
N PHE A 205 -16.64 -21.86 40.59
CA PHE A 205 -17.64 -22.93 40.48
C PHE A 205 -17.21 -24.21 41.21
N ILE A 206 -15.93 -24.55 41.19
CA ILE A 206 -15.39 -25.67 41.99
C ILE A 206 -15.60 -25.41 43.47
N GLY A 207 -15.29 -24.21 43.97
CA GLY A 207 -15.54 -23.84 45.36
C GLY A 207 -17.00 -23.96 45.79
N LEU A 208 -17.93 -23.60 44.90
CA LEU A 208 -19.37 -23.81 45.11
C LEU A 208 -19.72 -25.30 45.18
N GLY A 209 -19.21 -26.10 44.24
CA GLY A 209 -19.46 -27.54 44.16
C GLY A 209 -18.88 -28.35 45.32
N THR A 210 -17.71 -27.96 45.83
CA THR A 210 -17.06 -28.62 46.98
C THR A 210 -17.47 -28.03 48.33
N ARG A 211 -18.44 -27.09 48.37
CA ARG A 211 -18.84 -26.30 49.55
C ARG A 211 -17.66 -25.61 50.26
N ASN A 212 -16.59 -25.31 49.53
CA ASN A 212 -15.43 -24.61 50.06
C ASN A 212 -15.59 -23.10 49.84
N GLN A 213 -16.00 -22.41 50.91
CA GLN A 213 -16.26 -20.96 50.87
C GLN A 213 -15.00 -20.16 50.52
N SER A 214 -13.83 -20.57 51.00
CA SER A 214 -12.57 -19.87 50.72
C SER A 214 -12.24 -19.86 49.21
N LEU A 215 -12.43 -21.01 48.54
CA LEU A 215 -12.16 -21.15 47.11
C LEU A 215 -13.17 -20.38 46.25
N TYR A 216 -14.44 -20.36 46.68
CA TYR A 216 -15.49 -19.56 46.04
C TYR A 216 -15.20 -18.06 46.13
N ILE A 217 -14.82 -17.58 47.32
CA ILE A 217 -14.53 -16.17 47.56
C ILE A 217 -13.27 -15.76 46.79
N PHE A 218 -12.20 -16.56 46.82
CA PHE A 218 -10.96 -16.26 46.11
C PHE A 218 -11.15 -16.20 44.59
N GLY A 219 -11.83 -17.18 43.99
CA GLY A 219 -12.13 -17.18 42.57
C GLY A 219 -13.00 -15.98 42.16
N GLY A 220 -13.98 -15.61 42.99
CA GLY A 220 -14.86 -14.46 42.78
C GLY A 220 -14.13 -13.12 42.85
N THR A 221 -13.28 -12.90 43.85
CA THR A 221 -12.53 -11.64 44.01
C THR A 221 -11.46 -11.46 42.94
N ALA A 222 -10.73 -12.53 42.58
CA ALA A 222 -9.74 -12.51 41.51
C ALA A 222 -10.37 -12.20 40.14
N LEU A 223 -11.56 -12.76 39.85
CA LEU A 223 -12.31 -12.48 38.63
C LEU A 223 -12.70 -11.01 38.52
N VAL A 224 -13.27 -10.43 39.59
CA VAL A 224 -13.67 -9.02 39.62
C VAL A 224 -12.47 -8.10 39.47
N ALA A 225 -11.39 -8.34 40.22
CA ALA A 225 -10.15 -7.57 40.12
C ALA A 225 -9.56 -7.60 38.70
N GLY A 226 -9.56 -8.77 38.06
CA GLY A 226 -9.09 -8.93 36.68
C GLY A 226 -9.97 -8.19 35.66
N MET A 227 -11.30 -8.19 35.83
CA MET A 227 -12.20 -7.41 34.98
C MET A 227 -12.01 -5.90 35.16
N THR A 228 -11.80 -5.42 36.39
CA THR A 228 -11.50 -4.00 36.66
C THR A 228 -10.18 -3.58 36.02
N MET A 229 -9.12 -4.39 36.13
CA MET A 229 -7.85 -4.12 35.43
C MET A 229 -8.01 -4.10 33.91
N LYS A 230 -8.81 -5.01 33.33
CA LYS A 230 -9.11 -5.01 31.90
C LYS A 230 -9.81 -3.72 31.47
N GLN A 231 -10.81 -3.26 32.22
CA GLN A 231 -11.51 -2.01 31.93
C GLN A 231 -10.59 -0.79 32.05
N LEU A 232 -9.76 -0.71 33.10
CA LEU A 232 -8.78 0.37 33.26
C LEU A 232 -7.73 0.38 32.12
N GLY A 233 -7.33 -0.80 31.64
CA GLY A 233 -6.44 -0.93 30.48
C GLY A 233 -7.06 -0.46 29.17
N GLN A 234 -8.37 -0.65 28.98
CA GLN A 234 -9.10 -0.17 27.80
C GLN A 234 -9.29 1.36 27.79
N VAL A 235 -9.42 2.00 28.97
CA VAL A 235 -9.62 3.46 29.08
C VAL A 235 -8.40 4.26 28.60
N ARG A 236 -7.18 3.70 28.63
CA ARG A 236 -5.98 4.36 28.09
C ARG A 236 -5.91 4.41 26.55
N GLY A 237 -6.89 3.82 25.85
CA GLY A 237 -6.93 3.72 24.39
C GLY A 237 -7.58 4.90 23.64
N ALA A 238 -8.12 5.91 24.32
CA ALA A 238 -8.64 7.12 23.66
C ALA A 238 -7.52 8.13 23.35
N ARG A 239 -6.43 7.70 22.72
CA ARG A 239 -5.50 8.65 22.10
C ARG A 239 -6.12 9.12 20.79
N LYS A 240 -6.53 10.39 20.79
CA LYS A 240 -6.93 11.20 19.64
C LYS A 240 -6.18 10.76 18.38
N ARG A 241 -6.92 10.28 17.38
CA ARG A 241 -6.43 10.23 16.00
C ARG A 241 -6.14 11.66 15.58
N LEU A 242 -4.87 12.06 15.57
CA LEU A 242 -4.44 13.25 14.84
C LEU A 242 -4.53 12.89 13.35
N GLY A 243 -5.41 13.57 12.62
CA GLY A 243 -5.69 13.29 11.21
C GLY A 243 -7.17 13.28 10.80
N GLN A 244 -8.08 13.80 11.62
CA GLN A 244 -9.18 14.62 11.10
C GLN A 244 -8.78 16.08 11.24
#